data_AF-G0TXF7-F1
#
_entry.id   AF-G0TXF7-F1
#
_cell.length_a   1.000
_cell.length_b   1.000
_cell.length_c   1.000
_cell.angle_alpha   90.00
_cell.angle_beta   90.00
_cell.angle_gamma   90.00
#
_symmetry.space_group_name_H-M   'P 1'
#
loop_
_entity.id
_entity.type
_entity.pdbx_description
1 polymer ?
#
loop_
_entity_poly.entity_id
_entity_poly.type
_entity_poly.pdbx_seq_one_letter_code
_entity_poly.pdbx_strand_id
1 'polypeptide(L)'
;MSLRMNTDVTLLAHSSTKFSFVVFSTTQKAKMRSSVVERKKELECAIELRRKEMEELEGRKARLGEELGMDLSLVEGGNLEAAFPVVEYCGSRPKRNARQIPMEQFGSIMTQFDIAAKAIAQDNRTLEQQLHDLRRSIKLEGQRFLNMKKRSKDLADISGVTFSPSASKRDGEKGEVSNSLDDSQFTVDETPAQLGVKKAIIAKEIRAGRHLVKKKEQAVLSVASAMQERQEAVDQLNMVYNDIRVVDRDIKCEKEALRELIAEHDIVDAKLNEAIEANVSKTRLLIEQGIHEIKAEIDETVNGSRRGQERVMKAQEFRIEQLERRLECIQKSLKNNHLWRDVDSILSHRWASRGGEIVSTDVEATMYDVEAIIPPQERCHPAIYNLFLTEKERLARNISLLNIIAKEKEEVIDALACKAEGLARECQQAIQELDHVASTAAYEEELQRVESMEYIQKQRLHYSELFREMWQLKTKSQGLSWRNLPKS
;
A
#
# COMPACT_ATOMS: atom_id res chain seq x y z
N MET A 1 -35.50 -31.59 25.79
CA MET A 1 -35.42 -30.76 27.00
C MET A 1 -36.06 -29.43 26.68
N SER A 2 -37.25 -29.21 27.25
CA SER A 2 -38.12 -28.05 27.06
C SER A 2 -38.06 -27.23 28.34
N LEU A 3 -37.91 -25.90 28.26
CA LEU A 3 -38.21 -24.89 29.28
C LEU A 3 -38.03 -23.52 28.60
N ARG A 4 -39.09 -22.95 28.01
CA ARG A 4 -40.09 -22.03 28.58
C ARG A 4 -39.56 -20.60 28.77
N MET A 5 -39.99 -19.74 27.85
CA MET A 5 -40.07 -18.29 28.01
C MET A 5 -41.09 -17.95 29.10
N ASN A 6 -40.70 -17.09 30.04
CA ASN A 6 -41.63 -16.42 30.95
C ASN A 6 -41.83 -14.97 30.49
N THR A 7 -43.04 -14.70 30.02
CA THR A 7 -43.65 -13.39 29.93
C THR A 7 -44.39 -13.13 31.24
N ASP A 8 -44.00 -12.08 31.97
CA ASP A 8 -44.83 -11.55 33.05
C ASP A 8 -45.34 -10.16 32.67
N VAL A 9 -46.60 -10.16 32.25
CA VAL A 9 -47.51 -9.02 32.18
C VAL A 9 -48.13 -8.86 33.56
N THR A 10 -47.93 -7.73 34.22
CA THR A 10 -48.71 -7.34 35.40
C THR A 10 -49.46 -6.05 35.13
N LEU A 11 -50.79 -6.20 35.09
CA LEU A 11 -51.82 -5.18 35.15
C LEU A 11 -52.23 -4.95 36.61
N LEU A 12 -52.92 -3.82 36.86
CA LEU A 12 -53.57 -3.33 38.09
C LEU A 12 -52.72 -2.29 38.86
N ALA A 13 -53.22 -1.14 39.32
CA ALA A 13 -54.58 -0.62 39.33
C ALA A 13 -54.62 0.92 39.44
N HIS A 14 -55.82 1.44 39.19
CA HIS A 14 -56.32 2.78 39.47
C HIS A 14 -55.82 3.41 40.79
N SER A 15 -55.40 4.67 40.72
CA SER A 15 -55.71 5.63 41.79
C SER A 15 -56.08 6.99 41.21
N SER A 16 -57.38 7.28 41.28
CA SER A 16 -57.95 8.61 41.15
C SER A 16 -57.56 9.42 42.38
N THR A 17 -56.82 10.51 42.21
CA THR A 17 -56.63 11.49 43.29
C THR A 17 -56.99 12.87 42.76
N LYS A 18 -58.09 13.38 43.31
CA LYS A 18 -58.67 14.71 43.10
C LYS A 18 -57.60 15.79 43.34
N PHE A 19 -57.34 16.64 42.34
CA PHE A 19 -56.66 17.91 42.58
C PHE A 19 -57.69 19.03 42.71
N SER A 20 -57.87 19.46 43.94
CA SER A 20 -58.66 20.61 44.35
C SER A 20 -58.07 21.91 43.79
N PHE A 21 -58.94 22.66 43.14
CA PHE A 21 -58.77 24.05 42.75
C PHE A 21 -58.52 24.89 44.01
N VAL A 22 -57.32 25.46 44.15
CA VAL A 22 -57.04 26.52 45.12
C VAL A 22 -56.47 27.71 44.35
N VAL A 23 -57.31 28.73 44.24
CA VAL A 23 -56.92 30.08 43.83
C VAL A 23 -56.02 30.64 44.94
N PHE A 24 -54.75 30.95 44.61
CA PHE A 24 -53.93 31.85 45.42
C PHE A 24 -53.44 33.01 44.57
N SER A 25 -53.92 34.18 44.96
CA SER A 25 -53.56 35.50 44.46
C SER A 25 -52.15 35.91 44.90
N THR A 26 -51.44 36.55 43.97
CA THR A 26 -50.46 37.65 44.15
C THR A 26 -49.46 37.56 45.31
N THR A 27 -48.15 37.52 45.01
CA THR A 27 -47.20 38.62 45.25
C THR A 27 -45.74 38.25 44.92
N GLN A 28 -44.98 39.29 44.51
CA GLN A 28 -43.52 39.46 44.61
C GLN A 28 -42.57 38.68 43.69
N LYS A 29 -42.13 39.39 42.64
CA LYS A 29 -40.81 39.25 42.02
C LYS A 29 -39.71 39.51 43.06
N ALA A 30 -39.08 38.46 43.56
CA ALA A 30 -37.78 38.55 44.23
C ALA A 30 -36.66 38.34 43.19
N LYS A 31 -35.91 39.40 42.89
CA LYS A 31 -34.61 39.31 42.21
C LYS A 31 -33.62 38.71 43.21
N MET A 32 -33.51 37.38 43.28
CA MET A 32 -32.45 36.73 44.06
C MET A 32 -31.10 37.09 43.44
N ARG A 33 -30.28 37.87 44.16
CA ARG A 33 -28.86 38.03 43.87
C ARG A 33 -28.16 36.82 44.49
N SER A 34 -27.53 35.99 43.65
CA SER A 34 -26.74 34.83 44.09
C SER A 34 -25.72 35.23 45.17
N SER A 35 -25.59 34.38 46.20
CA SER A 35 -24.69 34.59 47.34
C SER A 35 -23.23 34.66 46.87
N VAL A 36 -22.38 35.43 47.57
CA VAL A 36 -20.95 35.57 47.24
C VAL A 36 -20.24 34.20 47.23
N VAL A 37 -20.71 33.25 48.05
CA VAL A 37 -20.18 31.89 48.09
C VAL A 37 -20.61 31.07 46.86
N GLU A 38 -21.85 31.24 46.40
CA GLU A 38 -22.35 30.58 45.18
C GLU A 38 -21.64 31.11 43.94
N ARG A 39 -21.40 32.43 43.86
CA ARG A 39 -20.62 33.03 42.76
C ARG A 39 -19.17 32.56 42.73
N LYS A 40 -18.55 32.32 43.89
CA LYS A 40 -17.19 31.75 43.94
C LYS A 40 -17.17 30.32 43.43
N LYS A 41 -18.14 29.49 43.82
CA LYS A 41 -18.28 28.11 43.33
C LYS A 41 -18.60 28.05 41.83
N GLU A 42 -19.46 28.94 41.34
CA GLU A 42 -19.73 29.09 39.89
C GLU A 42 -18.47 29.50 39.12
N LEU A 43 -17.67 30.42 39.66
CA LEU A 43 -16.39 30.84 39.05
C LEU A 43 -15.37 29.70 39.06
N GLU A 44 -15.23 28.95 40.16
CA GLU A 44 -14.35 27.78 40.25
C GLU A 44 -14.76 26.69 39.26
N CYS A 45 -16.05 26.36 39.17
CA CYS A 45 -16.56 25.42 38.14
C CYS A 45 -16.31 25.93 36.72
N ALA A 46 -16.46 27.23 36.45
CA ALA A 46 -16.20 27.80 35.14
C ALA A 46 -14.71 27.76 34.76
N ILE A 47 -13.82 27.97 35.74
CA ILE A 47 -12.36 27.86 35.56
C ILE A 47 -11.97 26.40 35.31
N GLU A 48 -12.52 25.45 36.07
CA GLU A 48 -12.27 24.02 35.86
C GLU A 48 -12.79 23.52 34.51
N LEU A 49 -13.98 23.96 34.08
CA LEU A 49 -14.52 23.66 32.76
C LEU A 49 -13.63 24.23 31.65
N ARG A 50 -13.21 25.49 31.77
CA ARG A 50 -12.27 26.12 30.82
C ARG A 50 -10.93 25.41 30.78
N ARG A 51 -10.42 24.96 31.93
CA ARG A 51 -9.16 24.21 31.99
C ARG A 51 -9.28 22.84 31.33
N LYS A 52 -10.37 22.10 31.57
CA LYS A 52 -10.64 20.82 30.89
C LYS A 52 -10.79 21.02 29.38
N GLU A 53 -11.48 22.07 28.96
CA GLU A 53 -11.62 22.42 27.55
C GLU A 53 -10.25 22.73 26.91
N MET A 54 -9.36 23.45 27.62
CA MET A 54 -8.00 23.67 27.14
C MET A 54 -7.17 22.38 27.06
N GLU A 55 -7.21 21.52 28.08
CA GLU A 55 -6.52 20.22 28.07
C GLU A 55 -7.03 19.31 26.93
N GLU A 56 -8.35 19.32 26.67
CA GLU A 56 -8.95 18.57 25.56
C GLU A 56 -8.53 19.12 24.19
N LEU A 57 -8.50 20.45 24.04
CA LEU A 57 -8.04 21.11 22.81
C LEU A 57 -6.55 20.90 22.56
N GLU A 58 -5.71 20.92 23.60
CA GLU A 58 -4.29 20.59 23.51
C GLU A 58 -4.08 19.12 23.14
N GLY A 59 -4.84 18.21 23.75
CA GLY A 59 -4.84 16.78 23.39
C GLY A 59 -5.30 16.52 21.96
N ARG A 60 -6.27 17.29 21.45
CA ARG A 60 -6.73 17.23 20.06
C ARG A 60 -5.71 17.83 19.10
N LYS A 61 -5.04 18.92 19.48
CA LYS A 61 -3.92 19.54 18.72
C LYS A 61 -2.76 18.56 18.56
N ALA A 62 -2.38 17.84 19.62
CA ALA A 62 -1.32 16.84 19.58
C ALA A 62 -1.67 15.66 18.65
N ARG A 63 -2.88 15.10 18.78
CA ARG A 63 -3.35 14.01 17.90
C ARG A 63 -3.39 14.42 16.43
N LEU A 64 -3.88 15.62 16.13
CA LEU A 64 -3.89 16.15 14.76
C LEU A 64 -2.47 16.38 14.23
N GLY A 65 -1.53 16.82 15.07
CA GLY A 65 -0.11 16.95 14.69
C GLY A 65 0.51 15.59 14.32
N GLU A 66 0.19 14.54 15.08
CA GLU A 66 0.65 13.18 14.84
C GLU A 66 0.01 12.56 13.57
N GLU A 67 -1.30 12.72 13.39
CA GLU A 67 -2.03 12.24 12.20
C GLU A 67 -1.59 12.92 10.90
N LEU A 68 -1.18 14.19 10.97
CA LEU A 68 -0.74 14.96 9.82
C LEU A 68 0.78 14.85 9.58
N GLY A 69 1.53 14.23 10.51
CA GLY A 69 2.99 14.15 10.45
C GLY A 69 3.66 15.52 10.46
N MET A 70 3.03 16.50 11.12
CA MET A 70 3.47 17.89 11.14
C MET A 70 3.76 18.35 12.56
N ASP A 71 4.95 18.90 12.78
CA ASP A 71 5.27 19.55 14.03
C ASP A 71 4.67 20.97 14.06
N LEU A 72 3.47 21.08 14.62
CA LEU A 72 2.71 22.33 14.72
C LEU A 72 3.42 23.39 15.59
N SER A 73 4.45 23.01 16.37
CA SER A 73 5.28 23.94 17.13
C SER A 73 6.10 24.88 16.25
N LEU A 74 6.43 24.46 15.02
CA LEU A 74 7.20 25.25 14.05
C LEU A 74 6.38 26.38 13.41
N VAL A 75 5.04 26.26 13.41
CA VAL A 75 4.13 27.29 12.88
C VAL A 75 4.04 28.50 13.80
N GLU A 76 4.13 28.29 15.12
CA GLU A 76 4.08 29.37 16.13
C GLU A 76 5.34 30.25 16.12
N GLY A 77 6.47 29.74 15.61
CA GLY A 77 7.73 30.49 15.46
C GLY A 77 7.81 31.42 14.25
N GLY A 78 6.74 31.56 13.46
CA GLY A 78 6.68 32.45 12.29
C GLY A 78 7.48 31.99 11.06
N ASN A 79 8.06 30.79 11.11
CA ASN A 79 8.89 30.23 10.05
C ASN A 79 8.09 29.23 9.21
N LEU A 80 7.13 29.74 8.42
CA LEU A 80 6.27 28.92 7.55
C LEU A 80 7.06 28.00 6.60
N GLU A 81 8.27 28.40 6.22
CA GLU A 81 9.14 27.62 5.32
C GLU A 81 9.66 26.34 5.98
N ALA A 82 9.83 26.33 7.31
CA ALA A 82 10.22 25.14 8.06
C ALA A 82 9.04 24.21 8.33
N ALA A 83 7.83 24.75 8.53
CA ALA A 83 6.62 23.97 8.74
C ALA A 83 6.05 23.39 7.42
N PHE A 84 6.25 24.08 6.30
CA PHE A 84 5.71 23.70 4.98
C PHE A 84 6.82 23.76 3.91
N PRO A 85 7.67 22.72 3.82
CA PRO A 85 8.73 22.66 2.82
C PRO A 85 8.22 22.80 1.38
N VAL A 86 6.96 22.41 1.13
CA VAL A 86 6.29 22.53 -0.18
C VAL A 86 6.28 23.96 -0.72
N VAL A 87 6.28 24.98 0.16
CA VAL A 87 6.20 26.39 -0.23
C VAL A 87 7.49 26.86 -0.94
N GLU A 88 8.64 26.25 -0.67
CA GLU A 88 9.89 26.59 -1.38
C GLU A 88 9.87 26.15 -2.86
N TYR A 89 9.18 25.04 -3.14
CA TYR A 89 9.23 24.36 -4.43
C TYR A 89 7.97 24.57 -5.28
N CYS A 90 6.85 24.95 -4.68
CA CYS A 90 5.54 25.02 -5.34
C CYS A 90 4.80 26.31 -4.97
N GLY A 91 4.32 27.03 -5.99
CA GLY A 91 3.62 28.31 -5.86
C GLY A 91 3.74 29.15 -7.12
N SER A 92 3.17 30.36 -7.11
CA SER A 92 3.25 31.29 -8.24
C SER A 92 4.66 31.85 -8.47
N ARG A 93 5.55 31.78 -7.46
CA ARG A 93 6.97 32.14 -7.53
C ARG A 93 7.82 31.18 -6.67
N PRO A 94 8.14 29.98 -7.17
CA PRO A 94 8.94 29.01 -6.41
C PRO A 94 10.39 29.50 -6.27
N LYS A 95 10.97 29.35 -5.08
CA LYS A 95 12.37 29.70 -4.80
C LYS A 95 13.33 28.64 -5.33
N ARG A 96 12.87 27.38 -5.42
CA ARG A 96 13.66 26.22 -5.86
C ARG A 96 12.89 25.40 -6.90
N ASN A 97 13.62 24.67 -7.75
CA ASN A 97 12.99 23.85 -8.77
C ASN A 97 12.43 22.55 -8.15
N ALA A 98 11.17 22.22 -8.44
CA ALA A 98 10.51 21.00 -7.94
C ALA A 98 11.24 19.70 -8.32
N ARG A 99 12.10 19.71 -9.35
CA ARG A 99 12.95 18.56 -9.71
C ARG A 99 14.14 18.34 -8.76
N GLN A 100 14.39 19.27 -7.83
CA GLN A 100 15.51 19.25 -6.88
C GLN A 100 15.04 19.00 -5.44
N ILE A 101 13.87 18.38 -5.27
CA ILE A 101 13.37 18.01 -3.94
C ILE A 101 14.24 16.87 -3.38
N PRO A 102 14.84 17.02 -2.18
CA PRO A 102 15.55 15.95 -1.51
C PRO A 102 14.63 14.76 -1.22
N MET A 103 15.12 13.53 -1.39
CA MET A 103 14.34 12.30 -1.17
C MET A 103 13.78 12.22 0.25
N GLU A 104 14.51 12.76 1.23
CA GLU A 104 14.12 12.81 2.64
C GLU A 104 12.88 13.69 2.88
N GLN A 105 12.66 14.70 2.04
CA GLN A 105 11.55 15.65 2.15
C GLN A 105 10.36 15.29 1.24
N PHE A 106 10.57 14.37 0.30
CA PHE A 106 9.55 13.99 -0.68
C PHE A 106 8.28 13.42 -0.02
N GLY A 107 8.44 12.57 0.99
CA GLY A 107 7.30 12.01 1.75
C GLY A 107 6.46 13.09 2.44
N SER A 108 7.11 14.05 3.10
CA SER A 108 6.44 15.16 3.78
C SER A 108 5.75 16.13 2.81
N ILE A 109 6.33 16.36 1.63
CA ILE A 109 5.73 17.21 0.60
C ILE A 109 4.50 16.52 -0.01
N MET A 110 4.56 15.20 -0.23
CA MET A 110 3.42 14.43 -0.75
C MET A 110 2.26 14.39 0.24
N THR A 111 2.51 14.20 1.54
CA THR A 111 1.44 14.26 2.55
C THR A 111 0.80 15.64 2.62
N GLN A 112 1.58 16.72 2.48
CA GLN A 112 1.05 18.09 2.40
C GLN A 112 0.17 18.31 1.16
N PHE A 113 0.52 17.73 0.01
CA PHE A 113 -0.34 17.76 -1.17
C PHE A 113 -1.64 16.97 -0.97
N ASP A 114 -1.59 15.80 -0.34
CA ASP A 114 -2.78 15.01 -0.05
C ASP A 114 -3.74 15.72 0.91
N ILE A 115 -3.19 16.39 1.94
CA ILE A 115 -3.95 17.21 2.88
C ILE A 115 -4.60 18.39 2.14
N ALA A 116 -3.83 19.10 1.30
CA ALA A 116 -4.35 20.22 0.51
C ALA A 116 -5.44 19.77 -0.48
N ALA A 117 -5.26 18.62 -1.14
CA ALA A 117 -6.25 18.06 -2.05
C ALA A 117 -7.57 17.70 -1.33
N LYS A 118 -7.49 17.12 -0.13
CA LYS A 118 -8.66 16.82 0.71
C LYS A 118 -9.37 18.10 1.18
N ALA A 119 -8.62 19.12 1.59
CA ALA A 119 -9.19 20.42 2.01
C ALA A 119 -9.91 21.11 0.84
N ILE A 120 -9.29 21.16 -0.34
CA ILE A 120 -9.92 21.73 -1.55
C ILE A 120 -11.19 20.95 -1.92
N ALA A 121 -11.17 19.62 -1.84
CA ALA A 121 -12.34 18.80 -2.12
C ALA A 121 -13.50 19.08 -1.13
N GLN A 122 -13.18 19.32 0.14
CA GLN A 122 -14.17 19.68 1.17
C GLN A 122 -14.74 21.08 0.94
N ASP A 123 -13.91 22.06 0.61
CA ASP A 123 -14.35 23.42 0.27
C ASP A 123 -15.25 23.43 -0.95
N ASN A 124 -14.90 22.67 -2.00
CA ASN A 124 -15.73 22.54 -3.19
C ASN A 124 -17.11 21.95 -2.87
N ARG A 125 -17.20 20.92 -2.02
CA ARG A 125 -18.49 20.37 -1.57
C ARG A 125 -19.31 21.41 -0.80
N THR A 126 -18.65 22.20 0.04
CA THR A 126 -19.31 23.26 0.81
C THR A 126 -19.86 24.35 -0.10
N LEU A 127 -19.08 24.77 -1.11
CA LEU A 127 -19.51 25.73 -2.12
C LEU A 127 -20.66 25.18 -2.98
N GLU A 128 -20.63 23.90 -3.34
CA GLU A 128 -21.73 23.26 -4.06
C GLU A 128 -23.04 23.27 -3.26
N GLN A 129 -22.97 23.00 -1.95
CA GLN A 129 -24.12 23.10 -1.05
C GLN A 129 -24.65 24.53 -0.97
N GLN A 130 -23.77 25.52 -0.79
CA GLN A 130 -24.17 26.94 -0.77
C GLN A 130 -24.82 27.36 -2.09
N LEU A 131 -24.29 26.93 -3.23
CA LEU A 131 -24.89 27.20 -4.55
C LEU A 131 -26.25 26.52 -4.69
N HIS A 132 -26.41 25.30 -4.18
CA HIS A 132 -27.68 24.60 -4.19
C HIS A 132 -28.75 25.35 -3.36
N ASP A 133 -28.39 25.81 -2.16
CA ASP A 133 -29.28 26.57 -1.28
C ASP A 133 -29.65 27.94 -1.85
N LEU A 134 -28.68 28.65 -2.43
CA LEU A 134 -28.94 29.91 -3.15
C LEU A 134 -29.89 29.69 -4.33
N ARG A 135 -29.69 28.64 -5.13
CA ARG A 135 -30.61 28.28 -6.24
C ARG A 135 -32.01 27.96 -5.73
N ARG A 136 -32.13 27.30 -4.58
CA ARG A 136 -33.43 27.03 -3.94
C ARG A 136 -34.10 28.32 -3.48
N SER A 137 -33.35 29.23 -2.86
CA SER A 137 -33.87 30.55 -2.42
C SER A 137 -34.37 31.38 -3.61
N ILE A 138 -33.59 31.46 -4.69
CA ILE A 138 -33.98 32.18 -5.92
C ILE A 138 -35.28 31.60 -6.51
N LYS A 139 -35.45 30.27 -6.52
CA LYS A 139 -36.70 29.64 -6.98
C LYS A 139 -37.89 30.03 -6.10
N LEU A 140 -37.72 30.03 -4.78
CA LEU A 140 -38.77 30.41 -3.84
C LEU A 140 -39.15 31.89 -3.96
N GLU A 141 -38.18 32.78 -4.08
CA GLU A 141 -38.42 34.21 -4.32
C GLU A 141 -39.10 34.44 -5.68
N GLY A 142 -38.68 33.74 -6.73
CA GLY A 142 -39.33 33.79 -8.04
C GLY A 142 -40.80 33.37 -7.99
N GLN A 143 -41.14 32.32 -7.23
CA GLN A 143 -42.52 31.90 -7.00
C GLN A 143 -43.31 32.93 -6.18
N ARG A 144 -42.71 33.50 -5.12
CA ARG A 144 -43.34 34.58 -4.33
C ARG A 144 -43.64 35.80 -5.19
N PHE A 145 -42.71 36.21 -6.05
CA PHE A 145 -42.89 37.31 -6.98
C PHE A 145 -44.03 37.04 -7.98
N LEU A 146 -44.09 35.84 -8.57
CA LEU A 146 -45.17 35.45 -9.47
C LEU A 146 -46.53 35.46 -8.76
N ASN A 147 -46.59 34.98 -7.51
CA ASN A 147 -47.82 34.99 -6.71
C ASN A 147 -48.24 36.42 -6.33
N MET A 148 -47.30 37.28 -5.96
CA MET A 148 -47.55 38.70 -5.72
C MET A 148 -48.06 39.41 -6.99
N LYS A 149 -47.46 39.12 -8.15
CA LYS A 149 -47.88 39.68 -9.44
C LYS A 149 -49.31 39.24 -9.80
N LYS A 150 -49.66 37.97 -9.57
CA LYS A 150 -51.03 37.46 -9.75
C LYS A 150 -52.02 38.16 -8.82
N ARG A 151 -51.74 38.18 -7.51
CA ARG A 151 -52.59 38.88 -6.52
C ARG A 151 -52.76 40.36 -6.83
N SER A 152 -51.70 41.03 -7.26
CA SER A 152 -51.75 42.43 -7.66
C SER A 152 -52.59 42.64 -8.91
N LYS A 153 -52.60 41.69 -9.85
CA LYS A 153 -53.46 41.72 -11.03
C LYS A 153 -54.92 41.47 -10.64
N ASP A 154 -55.18 40.46 -9.81
CA ASP A 154 -56.53 40.14 -9.34
C ASP A 154 -57.14 41.32 -8.56
N LEU A 155 -56.34 42.01 -7.72
CA LEU A 155 -56.77 43.22 -7.02
C LEU A 155 -57.02 44.40 -7.97
N ALA A 156 -56.21 44.57 -9.03
CA ALA A 156 -56.43 45.60 -10.05
C ALA A 156 -57.71 45.34 -10.86
N ASP A 157 -57.98 44.07 -11.19
CA ASP A 157 -59.17 43.64 -11.92
C ASP A 157 -60.44 43.81 -11.05
N ILE A 158 -60.37 43.58 -9.72
CA ILE A 158 -61.49 43.75 -8.78
C ILE A 158 -61.77 45.23 -8.47
N SER A 159 -60.74 46.06 -8.36
CA SER A 159 -60.88 47.48 -7.98
C SER A 159 -61.11 48.42 -9.16
N GLY A 160 -60.94 47.96 -10.41
CA GLY A 160 -61.04 48.78 -11.61
C GLY A 160 -59.92 49.82 -11.74
N VAL A 161 -58.92 49.81 -10.87
CA VAL A 161 -57.78 50.73 -10.87
C VAL A 161 -56.60 50.04 -11.55
N THR A 162 -56.30 50.48 -12.77
CA THR A 162 -55.07 50.07 -13.47
C THR A 162 -53.87 50.71 -12.80
N PHE A 163 -53.08 49.92 -12.06
CA PHE A 163 -51.76 50.32 -11.59
C PHE A 163 -50.77 50.37 -12.78
N SER A 164 -50.88 51.40 -13.61
CA SER A 164 -49.78 51.85 -14.45
C SER A 164 -48.86 52.74 -13.61
N PRO A 165 -47.55 52.49 -13.51
CA PRO A 165 -46.62 53.27 -12.67
C PRO A 165 -46.38 54.73 -13.13
N SER A 166 -47.26 55.30 -13.95
CA SER A 166 -47.05 56.57 -14.65
C SER A 166 -48.17 57.62 -14.47
N ALA A 167 -49.16 57.39 -13.60
CA ALA A 167 -50.35 58.26 -13.47
C ALA A 167 -50.45 58.99 -12.12
N SER A 168 -49.44 59.78 -11.73
CA SER A 168 -49.53 60.64 -10.54
C SER A 168 -48.84 62.00 -10.75
N LYS A 169 -49.32 62.76 -11.73
CA LYS A 169 -49.11 64.22 -11.84
C LYS A 169 -50.26 64.83 -12.63
N ARG A 170 -51.33 65.22 -11.95
CA ARG A 170 -52.30 66.27 -12.31
C ARG A 170 -53.45 66.19 -11.31
N ASP A 171 -53.56 67.19 -10.44
CA ASP A 171 -54.78 67.96 -10.22
C ASP A 171 -54.63 68.81 -8.96
N GLY A 172 -54.60 70.12 -9.19
CA GLY A 172 -54.49 71.15 -8.17
C GLY A 172 -54.83 72.50 -8.78
N GLU A 173 -56.12 72.76 -8.99
CA GLU A 173 -56.65 74.10 -9.28
C GLU A 173 -57.99 74.37 -8.57
N LYS A 174 -57.97 75.42 -7.75
CA LYS A 174 -58.93 76.52 -7.56
C LYS A 174 -60.33 76.26 -6.99
N GLY A 175 -60.70 77.13 -6.03
CA GLY A 175 -62.08 77.36 -5.59
C GLY A 175 -62.19 78.45 -4.52
N GLU A 176 -62.10 79.73 -4.92
CA GLU A 176 -62.58 80.89 -4.15
C GLU A 176 -64.11 80.93 -4.17
N VAL A 177 -64.80 81.23 -3.06
CA VAL A 177 -66.12 81.89 -3.08
C VAL A 177 -66.31 82.77 -1.83
N SER A 178 -66.50 84.06 -2.10
CA SER A 178 -66.96 85.15 -1.24
C SER A 178 -68.43 84.98 -0.83
N ASN A 179 -68.87 85.55 0.30
CA ASN A 179 -70.10 86.37 0.33
C ASN A 179 -70.32 87.11 1.67
N SER A 180 -70.38 88.43 1.53
CA SER A 180 -70.91 89.46 2.44
C SER A 180 -72.44 89.40 2.53
N LEU A 181 -73.01 89.69 3.71
CA LEU A 181 -74.40 90.15 3.81
C LEU A 181 -74.55 91.27 4.84
N ASP A 182 -75.20 92.31 4.34
CA ASP A 182 -75.40 93.67 4.83
C ASP A 182 -76.73 93.75 5.59
N ASP A 183 -76.74 94.52 6.68
CA ASP A 183 -77.80 94.59 7.68
C ASP A 183 -78.64 95.86 7.43
N SER A 184 -79.88 95.71 6.97
CA SER A 184 -80.77 96.84 6.69
C SER A 184 -82.00 96.82 7.60
N GLN A 185 -82.02 97.82 8.49
CA GLN A 185 -83.05 98.16 9.46
C GLN A 185 -84.40 98.52 8.78
N PHE A 186 -85.50 98.00 9.31
CA PHE A 186 -86.87 98.42 8.99
C PHE A 186 -87.55 99.00 10.23
N THR A 187 -88.20 100.17 10.09
CA THR A 187 -89.15 100.72 11.06
C THR A 187 -90.47 101.13 10.37
N VAL A 188 -91.56 100.63 10.95
CA VAL A 188 -92.88 101.25 11.19
C VAL A 188 -94.01 101.17 10.12
N ASP A 189 -95.17 100.76 10.66
CA ASP A 189 -96.58 100.75 10.23
C ASP A 189 -97.09 99.75 9.18
N GLU A 190 -97.52 98.58 9.66
CA GLU A 190 -98.18 97.53 8.87
C GLU A 190 -99.70 97.58 8.98
N THR A 191 -100.38 97.64 7.84
CA THR A 191 -101.85 97.55 7.72
C THR A 191 -102.34 96.13 8.05
N PRO A 192 -103.60 95.93 8.52
CA PRO A 192 -104.11 94.62 8.96
C PRO A 192 -104.05 93.51 7.88
N ALA A 193 -104.06 93.89 6.59
CA ALA A 193 -103.84 92.96 5.48
C ALA A 193 -102.38 92.45 5.40
N GLN A 194 -101.40 93.31 5.68
CA GLN A 194 -99.97 92.95 5.71
C GLN A 194 -99.66 92.02 6.89
N LEU A 195 -100.29 92.25 8.05
CA LEU A 195 -100.21 91.33 9.19
C LEU A 195 -100.79 89.94 8.88
N GLY A 196 -101.86 89.85 8.06
CA GLY A 196 -102.40 88.58 7.58
C GLY A 196 -101.42 87.80 6.70
N VAL A 197 -100.73 88.50 5.79
CA VAL A 197 -99.68 87.92 4.93
C VAL A 197 -98.46 87.50 5.75
N LYS A 198 -97.99 88.33 6.69
CA LYS A 198 -96.88 87.98 7.59
C LYS A 198 -97.22 86.79 8.48
N LYS A 199 -98.44 86.71 9.01
CA LYS A 199 -98.90 85.55 9.78
C LYS A 199 -98.90 84.27 8.94
N ALA A 200 -99.27 84.33 7.67
CA ALA A 200 -99.22 83.20 6.76
C ALA A 200 -97.77 82.78 6.42
N ILE A 201 -96.85 83.74 6.25
CA ILE A 201 -95.41 83.49 6.06
C ILE A 201 -94.81 82.84 7.31
N ILE A 202 -95.04 83.43 8.49
CA ILE A 202 -94.59 82.88 9.77
C ILE A 202 -95.17 81.47 9.99
N ALA A 203 -96.43 81.20 9.65
CA ALA A 203 -97.01 79.86 9.75
C ALA A 203 -96.41 78.85 8.74
N LYS A 204 -95.95 79.31 7.57
CA LYS A 204 -95.20 78.48 6.62
C LYS A 204 -93.78 78.23 7.13
N GLU A 205 -93.10 79.23 7.67
CA GLU A 205 -91.76 79.12 8.27
C GLU A 205 -91.76 78.22 9.51
N ILE A 206 -92.76 78.34 10.40
CA ILE A 206 -92.92 77.43 11.54
C ILE A 206 -93.12 75.99 11.06
N ARG A 207 -93.90 75.76 9.98
CA ARG A 207 -94.04 74.43 9.38
C ARG A 207 -92.76 73.90 8.77
N ALA A 208 -92.03 74.74 8.03
CA ALA A 208 -90.72 74.39 7.47
C ALA A 208 -89.71 74.09 8.59
N GLY A 209 -89.68 74.90 9.65
CA GLY A 209 -88.86 74.71 10.84
C GLY A 209 -89.17 73.40 11.56
N ARG A 210 -90.46 73.07 11.78
CA ARG A 210 -90.87 71.78 12.35
C ARG A 210 -90.45 70.61 11.45
N HIS A 211 -90.56 70.74 10.13
CA HIS A 211 -90.10 69.69 9.21
C HIS A 211 -88.58 69.52 9.25
N LEU A 212 -87.84 70.63 9.38
CA LEU A 212 -86.38 70.63 9.45
C LEU A 212 -85.89 70.03 10.77
N VAL A 213 -86.57 70.33 11.89
CA VAL A 213 -86.33 69.69 13.19
C VAL A 213 -86.53 68.17 13.08
N LYS A 214 -87.66 67.70 12.52
CA LYS A 214 -87.89 66.26 12.33
C LYS A 214 -86.81 65.58 11.46
N LYS A 215 -86.35 66.23 10.40
CA LYS A 215 -85.26 65.71 9.56
C LYS A 215 -83.93 65.64 10.33
N LYS A 216 -83.63 66.64 11.16
CA LYS A 216 -82.44 66.65 12.01
C LYS A 216 -82.52 65.58 13.09
N GLU A 217 -83.68 65.41 13.74
CA GLU A 217 -83.91 64.33 14.70
C GLU A 217 -83.70 62.96 14.05
N GLN A 218 -84.25 62.74 12.86
CA GLN A 218 -84.03 61.49 12.12
C GLN A 218 -82.56 61.28 11.74
N ALA A 219 -81.85 62.34 11.32
CA ALA A 219 -80.43 62.27 11.03
C ALA A 219 -79.62 61.93 12.30
N VAL A 220 -79.91 62.56 13.44
CA VAL A 220 -79.26 62.26 14.73
C VAL A 220 -79.49 60.80 15.14
N LEU A 221 -80.72 60.28 15.00
CA LEU A 221 -81.00 58.87 15.27
C LEU A 221 -80.23 57.95 14.34
N SER A 222 -80.14 58.27 13.04
CA SER A 222 -79.35 57.47 12.09
C SER A 222 -77.85 57.47 12.41
N VAL A 223 -77.30 58.61 12.81
CA VAL A 223 -75.90 58.73 13.25
C VAL A 223 -75.67 57.96 14.55
N ALA A 224 -76.59 58.03 15.51
CA ALA A 224 -76.50 57.26 16.74
C ALA A 224 -76.50 55.75 16.46
N SER A 225 -77.36 55.27 15.56
CA SER A 225 -77.39 53.86 15.12
C SER A 225 -76.05 53.46 14.48
N ALA A 226 -75.54 54.26 13.54
CA ALA A 226 -74.26 53.99 12.88
C ALA A 226 -73.06 54.03 13.85
N MET A 227 -73.11 54.89 14.87
CA MET A 227 -72.10 54.92 15.93
C MET A 227 -72.15 53.66 16.81
N GLN A 228 -73.35 53.16 17.10
CA GLN A 228 -73.51 51.90 17.84
C GLN A 228 -72.97 50.71 17.05
N GLU A 229 -73.34 50.58 15.78
CA GLU A 229 -72.82 49.53 14.89
C GLU A 229 -71.28 49.59 14.77
N ARG A 230 -70.72 50.81 14.68
CA ARG A 230 -69.27 51.00 14.66
C ARG A 230 -68.62 50.60 15.98
N GLN A 231 -69.26 50.87 17.12
CA GLN A 231 -68.74 50.46 18.42
C GLN A 231 -68.73 48.94 18.56
N GLU A 232 -69.79 48.26 18.15
CA GLU A 232 -69.87 46.79 18.12
C GLU A 232 -68.76 46.18 17.25
N ALA A 233 -68.47 46.78 16.08
CA ALA A 233 -67.37 46.34 15.22
C ALA A 233 -65.98 46.56 15.88
N VAL A 234 -65.79 47.65 16.61
CA VAL A 234 -64.55 47.91 17.37
C VAL A 234 -64.38 46.88 18.50
N ASP A 235 -65.46 46.53 19.19
CA ASP A 235 -65.43 45.54 20.26
C ASP A 235 -65.10 44.13 19.71
N GLN A 236 -65.69 43.74 18.57
CA GLN A 236 -65.32 42.50 17.88
C GLN A 236 -63.85 42.48 17.44
N LEU A 237 -63.34 43.60 16.92
CA LEU A 237 -61.94 43.72 16.54
C LEU A 237 -61.02 43.56 17.76
N ASN A 238 -61.37 44.17 18.90
CA ASN A 238 -60.62 44.00 20.15
C ASN A 238 -60.63 42.55 20.66
N MET A 239 -61.75 41.84 20.52
CA MET A 239 -61.82 40.40 20.83
C MET A 239 -60.86 39.59 19.95
N VAL A 240 -60.87 39.81 18.63
CA VAL A 240 -59.97 39.12 17.70
C VAL A 240 -58.50 39.43 18.00
N TYR A 241 -58.15 40.66 18.35
CA TYR A 241 -56.79 41.00 18.76
C TYR A 241 -56.35 40.25 20.03
N ASN A 242 -57.25 40.08 20.99
CA ASN A 242 -56.97 39.28 22.18
C ASN A 242 -56.81 37.79 21.85
N ASP A 243 -57.65 37.24 20.97
CA ASP A 243 -57.55 35.85 20.54
C ASP A 243 -56.22 35.59 19.83
N ILE A 244 -55.81 36.48 18.91
CA ILE A 244 -54.50 36.42 18.24
C ILE A 244 -53.38 36.43 19.28
N ARG A 245 -53.45 37.31 20.29
CA ARG A 245 -52.43 37.40 21.34
C ARG A 245 -52.33 36.13 22.19
N VAL A 246 -53.47 35.49 22.49
CA VAL A 246 -53.49 34.22 23.23
C VAL A 246 -52.89 33.11 22.38
N VAL A 247 -53.29 33.00 21.11
CA VAL A 247 -52.75 31.99 20.18
C VAL A 247 -51.25 32.17 19.97
N ASP A 248 -50.75 33.40 19.84
CA ASP A 248 -49.31 33.67 19.71
C ASP A 248 -48.52 33.22 20.95
N ARG A 249 -49.10 33.42 22.16
CA ARG A 249 -48.51 32.93 23.40
C ARG A 249 -48.47 31.40 23.41
N ASP A 250 -49.57 30.76 23.05
CA ASP A 250 -49.68 29.29 23.08
C ASP A 250 -48.75 28.65 22.04
N ILE A 251 -48.65 29.22 20.83
CA ILE A 251 -47.67 28.81 19.81
C ILE A 251 -46.23 28.94 20.34
N LYS A 252 -45.93 29.98 21.11
CA LYS A 252 -44.60 30.17 21.68
C LYS A 252 -44.28 29.08 22.71
N CYS A 253 -45.23 28.76 23.59
CA CYS A 253 -45.08 27.68 24.57
C CYS A 253 -44.89 26.33 23.89
N GLU A 254 -45.69 26.02 22.86
CA GLU A 254 -45.55 24.77 22.09
C GLU A 254 -44.21 24.69 21.34
N LYS A 255 -43.70 25.81 20.81
CA LYS A 255 -42.37 25.85 20.19
C LYS A 255 -41.24 25.61 21.21
N GLU A 256 -41.40 26.07 22.44
CA GLU A 256 -40.44 25.81 23.52
C GLU A 256 -40.47 24.33 23.91
N ALA A 257 -41.66 23.77 24.13
CA ALA A 257 -41.84 22.34 24.42
C ALA A 257 -41.29 21.43 23.30
N LEU A 258 -41.52 21.78 22.03
CA LEU A 258 -40.99 21.02 20.90
C LEU A 258 -39.44 21.04 20.86
N ARG A 259 -38.81 22.16 21.22
CA ARG A 259 -37.34 22.23 21.28
C ARG A 259 -36.77 21.38 22.42
N GLU A 260 -37.44 21.35 23.57
CA GLU A 260 -37.07 20.47 24.67
C GLU A 260 -37.16 19.00 24.25
N LEU A 261 -38.25 18.61 23.57
CA LEU A 261 -38.42 17.25 23.06
C LEU A 261 -37.37 16.85 22.02
N ILE A 262 -37.01 17.76 21.10
CA ILE A 262 -35.94 17.50 20.12
C ILE A 262 -34.60 17.29 20.85
N ALA A 263 -34.28 18.13 21.84
CA ALA A 263 -33.06 17.98 22.62
C ALA A 263 -33.02 16.64 23.39
N GLU A 264 -34.14 16.19 23.94
CA GLU A 264 -34.24 14.86 24.56
C GLU A 264 -34.02 13.74 23.54
N HIS A 265 -34.58 13.86 22.34
CA HIS A 265 -34.40 12.87 21.26
C HIS A 265 -32.92 12.80 20.82
N ASP A 266 -32.27 13.94 20.64
CA ASP A 266 -30.85 14.00 20.26
C ASP A 266 -29.96 13.32 21.31
N ILE A 267 -30.28 13.47 22.61
CA ILE A 267 -29.58 12.78 23.70
C ILE A 267 -29.80 11.26 23.64
N VAL A 268 -31.02 10.82 23.34
CA VAL A 268 -31.35 9.38 23.21
C VAL A 268 -30.64 8.78 22.00
N ASP A 269 -30.64 9.47 20.86
CA ASP A 269 -29.94 9.03 19.64
C ASP A 269 -28.43 8.96 19.86
N ALA A 270 -27.85 9.95 20.55
CA ALA A 270 -26.43 9.92 20.90
C ALA A 270 -26.09 8.68 21.76
N LYS A 271 -26.90 8.38 22.78
CA LYS A 271 -26.72 7.18 23.61
C LYS A 271 -26.91 5.88 22.84
N LEU A 272 -27.87 5.84 21.90
CA LEU A 272 -28.10 4.68 21.04
C LEU A 272 -26.90 4.44 20.12
N ASN A 273 -26.39 5.50 19.48
CA ASN A 273 -25.22 5.42 18.62
C ASN A 273 -23.97 4.97 19.41
N GLU A 274 -23.75 5.51 20.61
CA GLU A 274 -22.66 5.08 21.50
C GLU A 274 -22.78 3.58 21.86
N ALA A 275 -24.00 3.11 22.18
CA ALA A 275 -24.25 1.70 22.47
C ALA A 275 -24.07 0.79 21.25
N ILE A 276 -24.41 1.26 20.05
CA ILE A 276 -24.19 0.54 18.79
C ILE A 276 -22.69 0.45 18.50
N GLU A 277 -21.94 1.54 18.60
CA GLU A 277 -20.49 1.55 18.37
C GLU A 277 -19.73 0.65 19.37
N ALA A 278 -20.12 0.67 20.64
CA ALA A 278 -19.54 -0.18 21.69
C ALA A 278 -19.78 -1.68 21.45
N ASN A 279 -20.93 -2.06 20.87
CA ASN A 279 -21.26 -3.46 20.59
C ASN A 279 -20.71 -3.95 19.23
N VAL A 280 -20.76 -3.10 18.20
CA VAL A 280 -20.24 -3.43 16.87
C VAL A 280 -18.75 -3.71 16.91
N SER A 281 -17.98 -2.95 17.71
CA SER A 281 -16.53 -3.18 17.84
C SER A 281 -16.18 -4.55 18.42
N LYS A 282 -16.84 -5.01 19.49
CA LYS A 282 -16.54 -6.31 20.11
C LYS A 282 -17.00 -7.50 19.27
N THR A 283 -18.23 -7.48 18.77
CA THR A 283 -18.77 -8.59 17.97
C THR A 283 -18.05 -8.70 16.63
N ARG A 284 -17.71 -7.58 15.99
CA ARG A 284 -16.94 -7.59 14.75
C ARG A 284 -15.52 -8.11 14.95
N LEU A 285 -14.83 -7.71 16.01
CA LEU A 285 -13.50 -8.23 16.34
C LEU A 285 -13.52 -9.74 16.57
N LEU A 286 -14.53 -10.27 17.28
CA LEU A 286 -14.68 -11.72 17.48
C LEU A 286 -14.95 -12.47 16.16
N ILE A 287 -15.76 -11.90 15.27
CA ILE A 287 -16.02 -12.48 13.95
C ILE A 287 -14.76 -12.44 13.08
N GLU A 288 -14.04 -11.32 13.06
CA GLU A 288 -12.79 -11.17 12.30
C GLU A 288 -11.71 -12.14 12.83
N GLN A 289 -11.62 -12.31 14.14
CA GLN A 289 -10.73 -13.30 14.76
C GLN A 289 -11.14 -14.73 14.40
N GLY A 290 -12.43 -15.09 14.48
CA GLY A 290 -12.91 -16.41 14.08
C GLY A 290 -12.68 -16.71 12.61
N ILE A 291 -12.83 -15.71 11.72
CA ILE A 291 -12.49 -15.84 10.30
C ILE A 291 -10.98 -16.09 10.13
N HIS A 292 -10.14 -15.40 10.91
CA HIS A 292 -8.70 -15.57 10.85
C HIS A 292 -8.24 -16.96 11.32
N GLU A 293 -8.81 -17.45 12.42
CA GLU A 293 -8.54 -18.79 12.96
C GLU A 293 -8.94 -19.89 11.97
N ILE A 294 -10.14 -19.80 11.38
CA ILE A 294 -10.59 -20.76 10.35
C ILE A 294 -9.68 -20.73 9.12
N LYS A 295 -9.27 -19.53 8.67
CA LYS A 295 -8.34 -19.42 7.53
C LYS A 295 -6.98 -20.05 7.86
N ALA A 296 -6.46 -19.82 9.06
CA ALA A 296 -5.20 -20.41 9.50
C ALA A 296 -5.29 -21.94 9.55
N GLU A 297 -6.39 -22.51 10.06
CA GLU A 297 -6.62 -23.96 10.12
C GLU A 297 -6.76 -24.58 8.71
N ILE A 298 -7.48 -23.90 7.80
CA ILE A 298 -7.57 -24.31 6.39
C ILE A 298 -6.17 -24.28 5.75
N ASP A 299 -5.41 -23.21 5.95
CA ASP A 299 -4.07 -23.10 5.39
C ASP A 299 -3.13 -24.17 5.97
N GLU A 300 -3.22 -24.48 7.26
CA GLU A 300 -2.39 -25.52 7.89
C GLU A 300 -2.74 -26.92 7.36
N THR A 301 -4.03 -27.25 7.25
CA THR A 301 -4.48 -28.55 6.74
C THR A 301 -4.20 -28.74 5.25
N VAL A 302 -4.48 -27.74 4.43
CA VAL A 302 -4.21 -27.76 2.98
C VAL A 302 -2.72 -27.79 2.71
N ASN A 303 -1.93 -26.94 3.38
CA ASN A 303 -0.47 -26.95 3.19
C ASN A 303 0.18 -28.20 3.77
N GLY A 304 -0.34 -28.76 4.87
CA GLY A 304 0.13 -30.03 5.43
C GLY A 304 -0.03 -31.19 4.43
N SER A 305 -1.24 -31.33 3.86
CA SER A 305 -1.53 -32.33 2.82
C SER A 305 -0.70 -32.11 1.55
N ARG A 306 -0.62 -30.87 1.06
CA ARG A 306 0.17 -30.51 -0.12
C ARG A 306 1.67 -30.79 0.06
N ARG A 307 2.24 -30.50 1.24
CA ARG A 307 3.64 -30.81 1.57
C ARG A 307 3.91 -32.31 1.61
N GLY A 308 2.94 -33.12 2.06
CA GLY A 308 3.03 -34.58 2.00
C GLY A 308 3.09 -35.07 0.56
N GLN A 309 2.13 -34.65 -0.27
CA GLN A 309 2.06 -35.00 -1.69
C GLN A 309 3.28 -34.52 -2.48
N GLU A 310 3.76 -33.30 -2.25
CA GLU A 310 4.93 -32.74 -2.93
C GLU A 310 6.21 -33.52 -2.59
N ARG A 311 6.38 -33.96 -1.33
CA ARG A 311 7.50 -34.81 -0.94
C ARG A 311 7.47 -36.16 -1.64
N VAL A 312 6.29 -36.76 -1.76
CA VAL A 312 6.08 -38.03 -2.48
C VAL A 312 6.37 -37.86 -3.97
N MET A 313 5.86 -36.79 -4.60
CA MET A 313 6.15 -36.49 -6.01
C MET A 313 7.64 -36.31 -6.27
N LYS A 314 8.33 -35.52 -5.45
CA LYS A 314 9.79 -35.33 -5.59
C LYS A 314 10.55 -36.65 -5.40
N ALA A 315 10.12 -37.49 -4.47
CA ALA A 315 10.71 -38.81 -4.27
C ALA A 315 10.48 -39.72 -5.49
N GLN A 316 9.29 -39.68 -6.09
CA GLN A 316 8.97 -40.43 -7.31
C GLN A 316 9.76 -39.93 -8.52
N GLU A 317 9.84 -38.62 -8.73
CA GLU A 317 10.63 -37.99 -9.79
C GLU A 317 12.11 -38.37 -9.66
N PHE A 318 12.68 -38.23 -8.46
CA PHE A 318 14.04 -38.65 -8.17
C PHE A 318 14.23 -40.15 -8.43
N ARG A 319 13.25 -40.98 -8.05
CA ARG A 319 13.31 -42.44 -8.26
C ARG A 319 13.31 -42.79 -9.75
N ILE A 320 12.49 -42.12 -10.56
CA ILE A 320 12.45 -42.31 -12.01
C ILE A 320 13.81 -41.94 -12.60
N GLU A 321 14.34 -40.76 -12.28
CA GLU A 321 15.64 -40.31 -12.79
C GLU A 321 16.78 -41.25 -12.37
N GLN A 322 16.78 -41.71 -11.11
CA GLN A 322 17.74 -42.69 -10.62
C GLN A 322 17.66 -44.00 -11.40
N LEU A 323 16.44 -44.52 -11.64
CA LEU A 323 16.23 -45.76 -12.38
C LEU A 323 16.61 -45.62 -13.85
N GLU A 324 16.32 -44.49 -14.49
CA GLU A 324 16.71 -44.19 -15.88
C GLU A 324 18.23 -44.15 -16.04
N ARG A 325 18.94 -43.41 -15.18
CA ARG A 325 20.41 -43.36 -15.20
C ARG A 325 21.02 -44.75 -14.98
N ARG A 326 20.47 -45.52 -14.04
CA ARG A 326 20.92 -46.91 -13.80
C ARG A 326 20.68 -47.80 -15.01
N LEU A 327 19.50 -47.71 -15.61
CA LEU A 327 19.15 -48.48 -16.80
C LEU A 327 20.08 -48.12 -17.97
N GLU A 328 20.41 -46.84 -18.15
CA GLU A 328 21.37 -46.40 -19.17
C GLU A 328 22.77 -46.99 -18.93
N CYS A 329 23.27 -46.93 -17.68
CA CYS A 329 24.55 -47.55 -17.31
C CYS A 329 24.55 -49.06 -17.56
N ILE A 330 23.50 -49.77 -17.13
CA ILE A 330 23.36 -51.21 -17.34
C ILE A 330 23.32 -51.52 -18.84
N GLN A 331 22.53 -50.78 -19.63
CA GLN A 331 22.45 -50.96 -21.08
C GLN A 331 23.80 -50.74 -21.77
N LYS A 332 24.55 -49.70 -21.38
CA LYS A 332 25.91 -49.45 -21.88
C LYS A 332 26.84 -50.62 -21.52
N SER A 333 26.85 -51.07 -20.27
CA SER A 333 27.67 -52.20 -19.83
C SER A 333 27.32 -53.51 -20.54
N LEU A 334 26.03 -53.81 -20.71
CA LEU A 334 25.58 -55.02 -21.41
C LEU A 334 25.95 -55.00 -22.90
N LYS A 335 25.85 -53.84 -23.56
CA LYS A 335 26.29 -53.67 -24.95
C LYS A 335 27.80 -53.87 -25.11
N ASN A 336 28.60 -53.24 -24.25
CA ASN A 336 30.06 -53.32 -24.29
C ASN A 336 30.58 -54.75 -24.04
N ASN A 337 29.86 -55.56 -23.26
CA ASN A 337 30.24 -56.95 -22.96
C ASN A 337 29.51 -57.98 -23.83
N HIS A 338 28.69 -57.55 -24.80
CA HIS A 338 27.88 -58.42 -25.66
C HIS A 338 26.87 -59.33 -24.92
N LEU A 339 26.48 -58.98 -23.69
CA LEU A 339 25.56 -59.76 -22.83
C LEU A 339 24.08 -59.40 -23.04
N TRP A 340 23.78 -58.45 -23.94
CA TRP A 340 22.43 -57.89 -24.09
C TRP A 340 21.39 -58.96 -24.45
N ARG A 341 21.70 -59.87 -25.38
CA ARG A 341 20.77 -60.94 -25.79
C ARG A 341 20.53 -61.97 -24.69
N ASP A 342 21.55 -62.30 -23.91
CA ASP A 342 21.45 -63.28 -22.83
C ASP A 342 20.58 -62.76 -21.69
N VAL A 343 20.76 -61.48 -21.33
CA VAL A 343 19.90 -60.81 -20.34
C VAL A 343 18.47 -60.72 -20.86
N ASP A 344 18.25 -60.33 -22.12
CA ASP A 344 16.91 -60.21 -22.71
C ASP A 344 16.17 -61.57 -22.75
N SER A 345 16.89 -62.64 -23.08
CA SER A 345 16.38 -64.02 -23.03
C SER A 345 16.00 -64.45 -21.60
N ILE A 346 16.86 -64.18 -20.61
CA ILE A 346 16.59 -64.50 -19.20
C ILE A 346 15.38 -63.71 -18.67
N LEU A 347 15.30 -62.43 -19.00
CA LEU A 347 14.21 -61.54 -18.59
C LEU A 347 12.89 -61.95 -19.23
N SER A 348 12.84 -62.11 -20.56
CA SER A 348 11.63 -62.48 -21.29
C SER A 348 11.07 -63.84 -20.85
N HIS A 349 11.93 -64.83 -20.60
CA HIS A 349 11.47 -66.16 -20.23
C HIS A 349 11.00 -66.27 -18.77
N ARG A 350 11.62 -65.53 -17.83
CA ARG A 350 11.28 -65.62 -16.39
C ARG A 350 10.28 -64.58 -15.91
N TRP A 351 10.20 -63.40 -16.52
CA TRP A 351 9.17 -62.41 -16.17
C TRP A 351 7.77 -62.93 -16.50
N ALA A 352 7.62 -63.69 -17.59
CA ALA A 352 6.37 -64.37 -17.93
C ALA A 352 5.95 -65.45 -16.91
N SER A 353 6.89 -66.02 -16.15
CA SER A 353 6.63 -67.14 -15.23
C SER A 353 6.48 -66.76 -13.75
N ARG A 354 6.93 -65.55 -13.34
CA ARG A 354 7.03 -65.19 -11.91
C ARG A 354 6.72 -63.73 -11.58
N GLY A 355 6.05 -63.00 -12.48
CA GLY A 355 5.84 -61.54 -12.44
C GLY A 355 5.17 -60.93 -11.19
N GLY A 356 4.80 -61.71 -10.17
CA GLY A 356 4.17 -61.23 -8.94
C GLY A 356 5.11 -60.97 -7.75
N GLU A 357 6.37 -61.43 -7.76
CA GLU A 357 7.23 -61.35 -6.56
C GLU A 357 8.07 -60.07 -6.44
N ILE A 358 8.15 -59.23 -7.47
CA ILE A 358 9.06 -58.06 -7.50
C ILE A 358 8.38 -56.78 -6.97
N VAL A 359 7.05 -56.69 -7.05
CA VAL A 359 6.28 -55.54 -6.55
C VAL A 359 5.29 -56.07 -5.52
N SER A 360 5.52 -55.76 -4.25
CA SER A 360 4.56 -56.08 -3.18
C SER A 360 3.25 -55.34 -3.43
N THR A 361 2.12 -56.04 -3.40
CA THR A 361 0.79 -55.56 -3.77
C THR A 361 0.05 -54.79 -2.68
N ASP A 362 0.68 -54.47 -1.54
CA ASP A 362 0.09 -53.61 -0.51
C ASP A 362 0.32 -52.12 -0.85
N VAL A 363 -0.37 -51.66 -1.89
CA VAL A 363 -0.18 -50.35 -2.54
C VAL A 363 -0.86 -49.21 -1.77
N GLU A 364 -1.92 -49.47 -1.00
CA GLU A 364 -2.67 -48.39 -0.34
C GLU A 364 -1.98 -47.82 0.91
N ALA A 365 -1.35 -48.65 1.74
CA ALA A 365 -0.69 -48.18 2.97
C ALA A 365 0.70 -47.57 2.72
N THR A 366 1.34 -47.90 1.60
CA THR A 366 2.72 -47.50 1.27
C THR A 366 2.81 -46.36 0.26
N MET A 367 1.68 -45.91 -0.29
CA MET A 367 1.61 -44.91 -1.37
C MET A 367 2.21 -43.53 -1.00
N TYR A 368 2.25 -43.20 0.30
CA TYR A 368 2.82 -41.95 0.81
C TYR A 368 4.15 -42.13 1.56
N ASP A 369 4.69 -43.36 1.59
CA ASP A 369 5.94 -43.65 2.28
C ASP A 369 7.14 -43.42 1.33
N VAL A 370 7.95 -42.42 1.66
CA VAL A 370 9.15 -42.06 0.90
C VAL A 370 10.19 -43.19 0.94
N GLU A 371 10.25 -43.96 2.03
CA GLU A 371 11.21 -45.07 2.17
C GLU A 371 10.83 -46.27 1.31
N ALA A 372 9.54 -46.45 1.04
CA ALA A 372 9.06 -47.44 0.08
C ALA A 372 9.38 -47.04 -1.37
N ILE A 373 9.31 -45.74 -1.69
CA ILE A 373 9.61 -45.20 -3.02
C ILE A 373 11.12 -45.22 -3.32
N ILE A 374 11.94 -44.83 -2.33
CA ILE A 374 13.40 -44.81 -2.42
C ILE A 374 13.95 -45.80 -1.38
N PRO A 375 13.98 -47.11 -1.70
CA PRO A 375 14.44 -48.11 -0.75
C PRO A 375 15.94 -47.93 -0.47
N PRO A 376 16.38 -48.10 0.79
CA PRO A 376 17.79 -47.97 1.17
C PRO A 376 18.67 -49.07 0.54
N GLN A 377 18.08 -50.21 0.19
CA GLN A 377 18.75 -51.31 -0.52
C GLN A 377 17.91 -51.78 -1.70
N GLU A 378 18.47 -51.66 -2.90
CA GLU A 378 17.84 -52.20 -4.10
C GLU A 378 18.11 -53.69 -4.24
N ARG A 379 17.03 -54.44 -4.51
CA ARG A 379 17.10 -55.87 -4.80
C ARG A 379 17.23 -56.06 -6.30
N CYS A 380 18.20 -56.88 -6.73
CA CYS A 380 18.30 -57.33 -8.12
C CYS A 380 17.69 -58.72 -8.27
N HIS A 381 17.19 -59.02 -9.47
CA HIS A 381 16.66 -60.35 -9.75
C HIS A 381 17.80 -61.40 -9.63
N PRO A 382 17.61 -62.52 -8.89
CA PRO A 382 18.68 -63.48 -8.63
C PRO A 382 19.39 -64.00 -9.89
N ALA A 383 18.66 -64.17 -11.00
CA ALA A 383 19.26 -64.61 -12.27
C ALA A 383 20.25 -63.57 -12.85
N ILE A 384 19.94 -62.28 -12.73
CA ILE A 384 20.82 -61.19 -13.18
C ILE A 384 22.06 -61.12 -12.27
N TYR A 385 21.86 -61.28 -10.96
CA TYR A 385 22.95 -61.34 -10.00
C TYR A 385 23.92 -62.48 -10.33
N ASN A 386 23.39 -63.68 -10.59
CA ASN A 386 24.20 -64.85 -10.94
C ASN A 386 24.96 -64.63 -12.26
N LEU A 387 24.34 -64.02 -13.28
CA LEU A 387 25.03 -63.67 -14.52
C LEU A 387 26.23 -62.74 -14.25
N PHE A 388 26.02 -61.65 -13.50
CA PHE A 388 27.11 -60.75 -13.14
C PHE A 388 28.20 -61.42 -12.29
N LEU A 389 27.83 -62.34 -11.41
CA LEU A 389 28.78 -63.12 -10.63
C LEU A 389 29.66 -64.00 -11.53
N THR A 390 29.05 -64.73 -12.48
CA THR A 390 29.79 -65.58 -13.42
C THR A 390 30.73 -64.80 -14.32
N GLU A 391 30.33 -63.63 -14.82
CA GLU A 391 31.21 -62.77 -15.62
C GLU A 391 32.32 -62.13 -14.78
N LYS A 392 32.04 -61.74 -13.53
CA LYS A 392 33.07 -61.28 -12.59
C LYS A 392 34.14 -62.36 -12.39
N GLU A 393 33.73 -63.61 -12.18
CA GLU A 393 34.66 -64.74 -12.03
C GLU A 393 35.44 -65.04 -13.32
N ARG A 394 34.81 -64.92 -14.49
CA ARG A 394 35.48 -65.06 -15.79
C ARG A 394 36.53 -63.98 -16.00
N LEU A 395 36.18 -62.72 -15.72
CA LEU A 395 37.07 -61.58 -15.86
C LEU A 395 38.24 -61.64 -14.87
N ALA A 396 37.98 -62.02 -13.62
CA ALA A 396 39.01 -62.22 -12.60
C ALA A 396 40.03 -63.29 -13.02
N ARG A 397 39.58 -64.41 -13.61
CA ARG A 397 40.47 -65.43 -14.15
C ARG A 397 41.31 -64.90 -15.31
N ASN A 398 40.72 -64.16 -16.24
CA ASN A 398 41.45 -63.57 -17.36
C ASN A 398 42.51 -62.56 -16.90
N ILE A 399 42.19 -61.70 -15.94
CA ILE A 399 43.14 -60.75 -15.35
C ILE A 399 44.28 -61.50 -14.66
N SER A 400 43.98 -62.56 -13.90
CA SER A 400 45.00 -63.38 -13.26
C SER A 400 45.96 -63.99 -14.27
N LEU A 401 45.45 -64.49 -15.42
CA LEU A 401 46.27 -65.07 -16.47
C LEU A 401 47.14 -64.02 -17.16
N LEU A 402 46.59 -62.83 -17.44
CA LEU A 402 47.36 -61.71 -17.98
C LEU A 402 48.49 -61.25 -17.04
N ASN A 403 48.24 -61.24 -15.72
CA ASN A 403 49.27 -60.92 -14.74
C ASN A 403 50.40 -61.95 -14.70
N ILE A 404 50.09 -63.24 -14.89
CA ILE A 404 51.13 -64.28 -15.00
C ILE A 404 51.99 -64.04 -16.26
N ILE A 405 51.35 -63.81 -17.42
CA ILE A 405 52.07 -63.51 -18.66
C ILE A 405 52.92 -62.25 -18.51
N ALA A 406 52.41 -61.21 -17.86
CA ALA A 406 53.15 -59.98 -17.62
C ALA A 406 54.44 -60.24 -16.82
N LYS A 407 54.36 -61.04 -15.75
CA LYS A 407 55.52 -61.45 -14.97
C LYS A 407 56.51 -62.29 -15.78
N GLU A 408 56.04 -63.25 -16.55
CA GLU A 408 56.91 -64.05 -17.42
C GLU A 408 57.66 -63.16 -18.44
N LYS A 409 57.01 -62.12 -18.97
CA LYS A 409 57.67 -61.17 -19.87
C LYS A 409 58.68 -60.29 -19.15
N GLU A 410 58.38 -59.86 -17.93
CA GLU A 410 59.31 -59.12 -17.07
C GLU A 410 60.58 -59.93 -16.79
N GLU A 411 60.43 -61.21 -16.41
CA GLU A 411 61.56 -62.14 -16.21
C GLU A 411 62.41 -62.34 -17.48
N VAL A 412 61.78 -62.40 -18.66
CA VAL A 412 62.49 -62.49 -19.94
C VAL A 412 63.25 -61.20 -20.24
N ILE A 413 62.67 -60.02 -19.95
CA ILE A 413 63.34 -58.74 -20.11
C ILE A 413 64.58 -58.68 -19.20
N ASP A 414 64.45 -59.08 -17.94
CA ASP A 414 65.57 -59.11 -16.99
C ASP A 414 66.68 -60.07 -17.45
N ALA A 415 66.32 -61.26 -17.93
CA ALA A 415 67.29 -62.22 -18.47
C ALA A 415 68.03 -61.66 -19.71
N LEU A 416 67.31 -60.96 -20.60
CA LEU A 416 67.92 -60.30 -21.76
C LEU A 416 68.82 -59.13 -21.34
N ALA A 417 68.44 -58.37 -20.32
CA ALA A 417 69.24 -57.29 -19.76
C ALA A 417 70.55 -57.83 -19.18
N CYS A 418 70.51 -58.88 -18.35
CA CYS A 418 71.72 -59.53 -17.82
C CYS A 418 72.62 -60.08 -18.94
N LYS A 419 72.04 -60.64 -20.01
CA LYS A 419 72.81 -61.12 -21.15
C LYS A 419 73.47 -59.96 -21.92
N ALA A 420 72.76 -58.86 -22.12
CA ALA A 420 73.31 -57.66 -22.76
C ALA A 420 74.46 -57.06 -21.94
N GLU A 421 74.33 -57.00 -20.62
CA GLU A 421 75.41 -56.58 -19.71
C GLU A 421 76.61 -57.52 -19.75
N GLY A 422 76.37 -58.84 -19.83
CA GLY A 422 77.42 -59.85 -20.01
C GLY A 422 78.22 -59.62 -21.29
N LEU A 423 77.52 -59.51 -22.42
CA LEU A 423 78.12 -59.23 -23.73
C LEU A 423 78.85 -57.88 -23.74
N ALA A 424 78.31 -56.85 -23.09
CA ALA A 424 78.97 -55.55 -22.98
C ALA A 424 80.30 -55.65 -22.21
N ARG A 425 80.34 -56.45 -21.13
CA ARG A 425 81.58 -56.73 -20.38
C ARG A 425 82.60 -57.50 -21.22
N GLU A 426 82.17 -58.51 -21.95
CA GLU A 426 83.04 -59.28 -22.87
C GLU A 426 83.61 -58.38 -23.98
N CYS A 427 82.78 -57.53 -24.59
CA CYS A 427 83.23 -56.53 -25.56
C CYS A 427 84.28 -55.58 -24.96
N GLN A 428 84.05 -55.10 -23.73
CA GLN A 428 84.99 -54.21 -23.06
C GLN A 428 86.35 -54.90 -22.78
N GLN A 429 86.32 -56.18 -22.39
CA GLN A 429 87.54 -56.99 -22.20
C GLN A 429 88.28 -57.19 -23.53
N ALA A 430 87.57 -57.54 -24.60
CA ALA A 430 88.17 -57.69 -25.93
C ALA A 430 88.82 -56.38 -26.42
N ILE A 431 88.21 -55.23 -26.15
CA ILE A 431 88.79 -53.91 -26.46
C ILE A 431 90.09 -53.70 -25.66
N GLN A 432 90.07 -53.99 -24.35
CA GLN A 432 91.26 -53.84 -23.50
C GLN A 432 92.41 -54.77 -23.93
N GLU A 433 92.10 -56.01 -24.29
CA GLU A 433 93.09 -56.97 -24.82
C GLU A 433 93.67 -56.47 -26.16
N LEU A 434 92.83 -55.95 -27.05
CA LEU A 434 93.26 -55.38 -28.32
C LEU A 434 94.16 -54.15 -28.11
N ASP A 435 93.79 -53.24 -27.21
CA ASP A 435 94.59 -52.06 -26.86
C ASP A 435 95.95 -52.47 -26.25
N HIS A 436 95.97 -53.51 -25.41
CA HIS A 436 97.21 -54.04 -24.84
C HIS A 436 98.13 -54.59 -25.93
N VAL A 437 97.61 -55.45 -26.81
CA VAL A 437 98.36 -56.05 -27.93
C VAL A 437 98.86 -54.98 -28.90
N ALA A 438 98.03 -53.98 -29.23
CA ALA A 438 98.42 -52.87 -30.08
C ALA A 438 99.54 -52.05 -29.44
N SER A 439 99.45 -51.79 -28.13
CA SER A 439 100.49 -51.05 -27.38
C SER A 439 101.80 -51.83 -27.29
N THR A 440 101.76 -53.15 -27.06
CA THR A 440 102.96 -53.99 -27.06
C THR A 440 103.61 -54.08 -28.43
N ALA A 441 102.81 -54.23 -29.50
CA ALA A 441 103.32 -54.25 -30.86
C ALA A 441 104.00 -52.92 -31.23
N ALA A 442 103.39 -51.79 -30.87
CA ALA A 442 103.98 -50.46 -31.08
C ALA A 442 105.30 -50.27 -30.30
N TYR A 443 105.37 -50.78 -29.07
CA TYR A 443 106.59 -50.75 -28.27
C TYR A 443 107.72 -51.60 -28.87
N GLU A 444 107.40 -52.81 -29.33
CA GLU A 444 108.37 -53.69 -30.00
C GLU A 444 108.88 -53.10 -31.32
N GLU A 445 108.00 -52.51 -32.12
CA GLU A 445 108.38 -51.80 -33.35
C GLU A 445 109.32 -50.63 -33.05
N GLU A 446 109.02 -49.83 -32.02
CA GLU A 446 109.88 -48.73 -31.59
C GLU A 446 111.24 -49.22 -31.06
N LEU A 447 111.26 -50.34 -30.32
CA LEU A 447 112.49 -50.96 -29.86
C LEU A 447 113.37 -51.41 -31.04
N GLN A 448 112.79 -52.10 -32.03
CA GLN A 448 113.49 -52.50 -33.26
C GLN A 448 114.00 -51.28 -34.04
N ARG A 449 113.22 -50.19 -34.08
CA ARG A 449 113.62 -48.92 -34.69
C ARG A 449 114.83 -48.32 -33.98
N VAL A 450 114.86 -48.34 -32.65
CA VAL A 450 116.00 -47.86 -31.85
C VAL A 450 117.24 -48.73 -32.07
N GLU A 451 117.12 -50.05 -31.99
CA GLU A 451 118.23 -50.99 -32.22
C GLU A 451 118.84 -50.85 -33.62
N SER A 452 117.98 -50.73 -34.64
CA SER A 452 118.44 -50.51 -36.02
C SER A 452 119.13 -49.16 -36.20
N MET A 453 118.65 -48.09 -35.54
CA MET A 453 119.37 -46.80 -35.52
C MET A 453 120.74 -46.91 -34.83
N GLU A 454 120.82 -47.58 -33.68
CA GLU A 454 122.10 -47.81 -32.98
C GLU A 454 123.09 -48.59 -33.84
N TYR A 455 122.62 -49.64 -34.52
CA TYR A 455 123.44 -50.41 -35.45
C TYR A 455 123.97 -49.55 -36.60
N ILE A 456 123.12 -48.72 -37.21
CA ILE A 456 123.53 -47.77 -38.26
C ILE A 456 124.58 -46.79 -37.73
N GLN A 457 124.41 -46.27 -36.51
CA GLN A 457 125.39 -45.38 -35.89
C GLN A 457 126.74 -46.07 -35.64
N LYS A 458 126.73 -47.31 -35.12
CA LYS A 458 127.94 -48.13 -34.94
C LYS A 458 128.64 -48.38 -36.27
N GLN A 459 127.90 -48.71 -37.34
CA GLN A 459 128.46 -48.88 -38.69
C GLN A 459 129.06 -47.58 -39.22
N ARG A 460 128.39 -46.43 -39.04
CA ARG A 460 128.95 -45.12 -39.44
C ARG A 460 130.24 -44.79 -38.70
N LEU A 461 130.31 -45.06 -37.40
CA LEU A 461 131.54 -44.91 -36.61
C LEU A 461 132.65 -45.83 -37.13
N HIS A 462 132.34 -47.11 -37.34
CA HIS A 462 133.30 -48.07 -37.88
C HIS A 462 133.82 -47.68 -39.27
N TYR A 463 132.95 -47.26 -40.18
CA TYR A 463 133.37 -46.72 -41.47
C TYR A 463 134.22 -45.46 -41.32
N SER A 464 133.90 -44.56 -40.40
CA SER A 464 134.72 -43.37 -40.14
C SER A 464 136.13 -43.74 -39.63
N GLU A 465 136.24 -44.78 -38.81
CA GLU A 465 137.53 -45.32 -38.36
C GLU A 465 138.32 -45.95 -39.51
N LEU A 466 137.69 -46.80 -40.32
CA LEU A 466 138.27 -47.37 -41.54
C LEU A 466 138.72 -46.29 -42.53
N PHE A 467 137.91 -45.25 -42.74
CA PHE A 467 138.27 -44.11 -43.57
C PHE A 467 139.51 -43.40 -43.01
N ARG A 468 139.57 -43.18 -41.69
CA ARG A 468 140.73 -42.60 -41.01
C ARG A 468 141.98 -43.47 -41.16
N GLU A 469 141.86 -44.78 -40.97
CA GLU A 469 142.95 -45.74 -41.15
C GLU A 469 143.45 -45.79 -42.60
N MET A 470 142.54 -45.85 -43.57
CA MET A 470 142.88 -45.79 -45.00
C MET A 470 143.59 -44.48 -45.32
N TRP A 471 143.15 -43.35 -44.77
CA TRP A 471 143.81 -42.05 -44.97
C TRP A 471 145.23 -42.07 -44.38
N GLN A 472 145.40 -42.61 -43.17
CA GLN A 472 146.73 -42.77 -42.55
C GLN A 472 147.64 -43.68 -43.37
N LEU A 473 147.15 -44.82 -43.86
CA LEU A 473 147.90 -45.75 -44.70
C LEU A 473 148.29 -45.11 -46.03
N LYS A 474 147.41 -44.32 -46.66
CA LYS A 474 147.70 -43.58 -47.89
C LYS A 474 148.78 -42.52 -47.67
N THR A 475 148.74 -41.79 -46.55
CA THR A 475 149.81 -40.85 -46.19
C THR A 475 151.13 -41.56 -45.88
N LYS A 476 151.11 -42.74 -45.27
CA LYS A 476 152.32 -43.55 -45.00
C LYS A 476 152.92 -44.16 -46.27
N SER A 477 152.09 -44.67 -47.20
CA SER A 477 152.57 -45.26 -48.46
C SER A 477 153.12 -44.23 -49.43
N GLN A 478 152.58 -43.01 -49.43
CA GLN A 478 153.12 -41.89 -50.21
C GLN A 478 154.34 -41.22 -49.54
N GLY A 479 154.60 -41.50 -48.25
CA GLY A 479 155.74 -40.96 -47.50
C GLY A 479 157.08 -41.71 -47.67
N LEU A 480 157.10 -42.88 -48.32
CA LEU A 480 158.31 -43.71 -48.49
C LEU A 480 158.85 -43.78 -49.93
N SER A 481 158.27 -43.02 -50.87
CA SER A 481 158.61 -43.11 -52.30
C SER A 481 159.64 -42.08 -52.82
N TRP A 482 160.20 -41.20 -51.99
CA TRP A 482 161.07 -40.10 -52.46
C TRP A 482 162.53 -40.12 -51.97
N ARG A 483 163.02 -41.22 -51.39
CA ARG A 483 164.45 -41.37 -51.04
C ARG A 483 165.09 -42.62 -51.64
N ASN A 484 165.02 -42.80 -52.95
CA ASN A 484 166.01 -43.57 -53.73
C ASN A 484 165.83 -43.30 -55.25
N LEU A 485 166.60 -42.35 -55.75
CA LEU A 485 167.38 -42.51 -57.00
C LEU A 485 168.80 -42.90 -56.53
N PRO A 486 169.69 -43.65 -57.25
CA PRO A 486 169.97 -43.48 -58.69
C PRO A 486 170.65 -44.67 -59.44
N LYS A 487 171.08 -44.37 -60.69
CA LYS A 487 172.15 -44.99 -61.53
C LYS A 487 171.87 -46.32 -62.25
N SER A 488 171.12 -46.22 -63.35
CA SER A 488 171.54 -46.49 -64.74
C SER A 488 170.37 -46.18 -65.66
#